data_AF-A0A447N590-F1
#
_entry.id   AF-A0A447N590-F1
#
_cell.length_a   1.000
_cell.length_b   1.000
_cell.length_c   1.000
_cell.angle_alpha   90.00
_cell.angle_beta   90.00
_cell.angle_gamma   90.00
#
_symmetry.space_group_name_H-M   'P 1'
#
loop_
_entity.id
_entity.type
_entity.pdbx_description
1 polymer ?
#
loop_
_entity_poly.entity_id
_entity_poly.type
_entity_poly.pdbx_seq_one_letter_code
_entity_poly.pdbx_strand_id
1 'polypeptide(L)'
;MVLCLTASAPVLSAMLITMFSFMGAEIVTIAAAESDTPDKHIVRATNSVIWRISIFYLCSIFVVVALIPWNMPGLKSVGSYRSVLELLHIPHAKFIMDCVILLSVTSCLNSALYTASRMLYSLSRRGDAPAIMGKN
;
A
#
# COMPACT_ATOMS: atom_id res chain seq x y z
N MET A 1 34.32 -4.39 16.18
CA MET A 1 33.11 -4.18 16.99
C MET A 1 32.09 -3.26 16.31
N VAL A 2 32.50 -2.09 15.76
CA VAL A 2 31.61 -1.17 14.99
C VAL A 2 31.07 -1.80 13.69
N LEU A 3 31.82 -2.69 13.05
CA LEU A 3 31.41 -3.37 11.79
C LEU A 3 30.27 -4.40 11.96
N CYS A 4 30.09 -4.99 13.16
CA CYS A 4 28.95 -5.89 13.42
C CYS A 4 27.65 -5.09 13.64
N LEU A 5 27.73 -3.91 14.26
CA LEU A 5 26.57 -3.08 14.55
C LEU A 5 25.93 -2.50 13.27
N THR A 6 26.75 -2.16 12.28
CA THR A 6 26.29 -1.67 10.97
C THR A 6 25.73 -2.76 10.07
N ALA A 7 26.01 -4.05 10.33
CA ALA A 7 25.41 -5.16 9.59
C ALA A 7 24.00 -5.49 10.12
N SER A 8 23.76 -5.35 11.43
CA SER A 8 22.43 -5.54 12.03
C SER A 8 21.48 -4.37 11.80
N ALA A 9 21.98 -3.13 11.66
CA ALA A 9 21.16 -1.94 11.43
C ALA A 9 20.30 -1.98 10.13
N PRO A 10 20.84 -2.35 8.95
CA PRO A 10 20.04 -2.45 7.72
C PRO A 10 19.09 -3.64 7.77
N VAL A 11 19.46 -4.75 8.44
CA VAL A 11 18.57 -5.90 8.64
C VAL A 11 17.38 -5.50 9.50
N LEU A 12 17.62 -4.82 10.64
CA LEU A 12 16.56 -4.33 11.51
C LEU A 12 15.67 -3.30 10.80
N SER A 13 16.26 -2.37 10.05
CA SER A 13 15.51 -1.39 9.25
C SER A 13 14.68 -2.05 8.16
N ALA A 14 15.23 -3.03 7.45
CA ALA A 14 14.51 -3.80 6.43
C ALA A 14 13.37 -4.61 7.05
N MET A 15 13.58 -5.24 8.21
CA MET A 15 12.53 -5.94 8.94
C MET A 15 11.38 -5.00 9.32
N LEU A 16 11.68 -3.81 9.84
CA LEU A 16 10.67 -2.79 10.17
C LEU A 16 9.88 -2.35 8.91
N ILE A 17 10.56 -2.01 7.82
CA ILE A 17 9.91 -1.62 6.55
C ILE A 17 9.03 -2.74 6.00
N THR A 18 9.50 -3.98 6.12
CA THR A 18 8.76 -5.18 5.68
C THR A 18 7.50 -5.38 6.52
N MET A 19 7.60 -5.29 7.85
CA MET A 19 6.45 -5.38 8.76
C MET A 19 5.40 -4.31 8.44
N PHE A 20 5.83 -3.06 8.22
CA PHE A 20 4.91 -1.97 7.83
C PHE A 20 4.27 -2.21 6.45
N SER A 21 4.97 -2.83 5.50
CA SER A 21 4.42 -3.13 4.17
C SER A 21 3.34 -4.22 4.18
N PHE A 22 3.38 -5.13 5.16
CA PHE A 22 2.37 -6.19 5.33
C PHE A 22 1.24 -5.81 6.31
N MET A 23 1.29 -4.61 6.90
CA MET A 23 0.23 -4.09 7.76
C MET A 23 -1.01 -3.79 6.91
N GLY A 24 -2.03 -4.67 7.00
CA GLY A 24 -3.21 -4.66 6.13
C GLY A 24 -3.65 -6.05 5.64
N ALA A 25 -2.78 -7.07 5.73
CA ALA A 25 -3.16 -8.45 5.47
C ALA A 25 -4.22 -8.98 6.47
N GLU A 26 -4.24 -8.42 7.67
CA GLU A 26 -5.21 -8.69 8.74
C GLU A 26 -6.66 -8.37 8.34
N ILE A 27 -6.87 -7.38 7.46
CA ILE A 27 -8.21 -6.98 7.00
C ILE A 27 -8.85 -8.11 6.19
N VAL A 28 -8.07 -8.81 5.37
CA VAL A 28 -8.53 -9.97 4.59
C VAL A 28 -8.95 -11.12 5.52
N THR A 29 -8.23 -11.31 6.62
CA THR A 29 -8.58 -12.34 7.62
C THR A 29 -9.83 -12.01 8.43
N ILE A 30 -10.08 -10.73 8.74
CA ILE A 30 -11.32 -10.29 9.40
C ILE A 30 -12.51 -10.45 8.45
N ALA A 31 -12.36 -10.01 7.19
CA ALA A 31 -13.38 -10.20 6.16
C ALA A 31 -13.67 -11.70 5.93
N ALA A 32 -12.68 -12.57 6.12
CA ALA A 32 -12.88 -14.01 6.13
C ALA A 32 -13.77 -14.48 7.28
N ALA A 33 -13.51 -14.00 8.48
CA ALA A 33 -14.29 -14.36 9.66
C ALA A 33 -15.75 -13.88 9.60
N GLU A 34 -16.04 -12.82 8.83
CA GLU A 34 -17.38 -12.23 8.68
C GLU A 34 -18.19 -12.78 7.49
N SER A 35 -17.64 -13.69 6.65
CA SER A 35 -18.31 -14.18 5.43
C SER A 35 -18.97 -15.56 5.61
N ASP A 36 -20.17 -15.76 5.08
CA ASP A 36 -20.93 -17.03 5.18
C ASP A 36 -20.25 -18.23 4.48
N THR A 37 -19.46 -17.97 3.43
CA THR A 37 -18.68 -18.99 2.68
C THR A 37 -17.26 -18.48 2.37
N PRO A 38 -16.39 -18.41 3.38
CA PRO A 38 -15.13 -17.66 3.31
C PRO A 38 -14.14 -18.25 2.30
N ASP A 39 -14.01 -19.58 2.23
CA ASP A 39 -12.99 -20.24 1.41
C ASP A 39 -13.07 -19.88 -0.08
N LYS A 40 -14.25 -19.92 -0.68
CA LYS A 40 -14.40 -19.74 -2.13
C LYS A 40 -14.47 -18.26 -2.53
N HIS A 41 -15.17 -17.44 -1.75
CA HIS A 41 -15.40 -16.05 -2.08
C HIS A 41 -14.14 -15.19 -1.93
N ILE A 42 -13.35 -15.44 -0.89
CA ILE A 42 -12.11 -14.69 -0.63
C ILE A 42 -11.05 -15.05 -1.64
N VAL A 43 -10.85 -16.33 -1.92
CA VAL A 43 -9.87 -16.77 -2.92
C VAL A 43 -10.20 -16.19 -4.29
N ARG A 44 -11.49 -16.20 -4.68
CA ARG A 44 -11.92 -15.61 -5.96
C ARG A 44 -11.73 -14.09 -6.00
N ALA A 45 -12.10 -13.38 -4.92
CA ALA A 45 -11.93 -11.94 -4.82
C ALA A 45 -10.45 -11.54 -4.86
N THR A 46 -9.62 -12.21 -4.06
CA THR A 46 -8.17 -11.99 -4.01
C THR A 46 -7.52 -12.28 -5.35
N ASN A 47 -7.82 -13.41 -6.01
CA ASN A 47 -7.27 -13.72 -7.32
C ASN A 47 -7.68 -12.69 -8.39
N SER A 48 -8.91 -12.17 -8.35
CA SER A 48 -9.36 -11.11 -9.24
C SER A 48 -8.60 -9.80 -9.02
N VAL A 49 -8.35 -9.43 -7.76
CA VAL A 49 -7.58 -8.24 -7.40
C VAL A 49 -6.11 -8.41 -7.82
N ILE A 50 -5.48 -9.54 -7.51
CA ILE A 50 -4.09 -9.84 -7.91
C ILE A 50 -3.95 -9.75 -9.42
N TRP A 51 -4.83 -10.41 -10.17
CA TRP A 51 -4.78 -10.39 -11.64
C TRP A 51 -4.90 -8.97 -12.20
N ARG A 52 -5.84 -8.16 -11.69
CA ARG A 52 -5.96 -6.75 -12.08
C ARG A 52 -4.68 -5.97 -11.77
N ILE A 53 -4.16 -6.06 -10.55
CA ILE A 53 -2.94 -5.32 -10.15
C ILE A 53 -1.76 -5.76 -11.01
N SER A 54 -1.57 -7.05 -11.25
CA SER A 54 -0.50 -7.57 -12.09
C SER A 54 -0.57 -7.02 -13.52
N ILE A 55 -1.74 -7.06 -14.16
CA ILE A 55 -1.91 -6.50 -15.51
C ILE A 55 -1.61 -5.00 -15.52
N PHE A 56 -2.23 -4.23 -14.63
CA PHE A 56 -2.05 -2.77 -14.61
C PHE A 56 -0.60 -2.39 -14.34
N TYR A 57 0.06 -3.08 -13.40
CA TYR A 57 1.44 -2.82 -13.03
C TYR A 57 2.42 -3.18 -14.15
N LEU A 58 2.31 -4.38 -14.74
CA LEU A 58 3.19 -4.82 -15.82
C LEU A 58 2.99 -3.97 -17.08
N CYS A 59 1.74 -3.67 -17.44
CA CYS A 59 1.43 -2.80 -18.56
C CYS A 59 2.00 -1.38 -18.34
N SER A 60 1.82 -0.83 -17.14
CA SER A 60 2.36 0.47 -16.75
C SER A 60 3.90 0.51 -16.85
N ILE A 61 4.60 -0.48 -16.31
CA ILE A 61 6.07 -0.57 -16.42
C ILE A 61 6.52 -0.70 -17.87
N PHE A 62 5.85 -1.54 -18.66
CA PHE A 62 6.18 -1.71 -20.07
C PHE A 62 6.12 -0.39 -20.83
N VAL A 63 5.07 0.42 -20.60
CA VAL A 63 4.93 1.75 -21.19
C VAL A 63 6.05 2.68 -20.72
N VAL A 64 6.38 2.69 -19.43
CA VAL A 64 7.44 3.55 -18.87
C VAL A 64 8.82 3.21 -19.47
N VAL A 65 9.16 1.92 -19.53
CA VAL A 65 10.46 1.44 -20.06
C VAL A 65 10.56 1.63 -21.58
N ALA A 66 9.44 1.54 -22.30
CA ALA A 66 9.40 1.81 -23.75
C ALA A 66 9.60 3.30 -24.08
N LEU A 67 9.16 4.20 -23.19
CA LEU A 67 9.25 5.65 -23.41
C LEU A 67 10.56 6.27 -22.88
N ILE A 68 11.12 5.73 -21.80
CA ILE A 68 12.30 6.29 -21.14
C ILE A 68 13.43 5.26 -21.11
N PRO A 69 14.61 5.58 -21.67
CA PRO A 69 15.78 4.72 -21.51
C PRO A 69 16.17 4.65 -20.02
N TRP A 70 16.30 3.43 -19.49
CA TRP A 70 16.60 3.17 -18.08
C TRP A 70 17.93 3.75 -17.59
N ASN A 71 18.78 4.24 -18.49
CA ASN A 71 20.11 4.78 -18.21
C ASN A 71 20.14 6.31 -18.02
N MET A 72 19.00 7.00 -17.96
CA MET A 72 19.01 8.45 -17.79
C MET A 72 19.42 8.87 -16.36
N PRO A 73 20.39 9.79 -16.20
CA PRO A 73 20.74 10.33 -14.88
C PRO A 73 19.60 11.22 -14.36
N GLY A 74 19.12 10.95 -13.15
CA GLY A 74 18.04 11.73 -12.51
C GLY A 74 16.67 11.06 -12.42
N LEU A 75 16.48 9.87 -13.03
CA LEU A 75 15.20 9.16 -12.96
C LEU A 75 14.79 8.80 -11.51
N LYS A 76 15.77 8.53 -10.66
CA LYS A 76 15.56 8.18 -9.24
C LYS A 76 15.07 9.36 -8.38
N SER A 77 15.40 10.60 -8.73
CA SER A 77 15.05 11.77 -7.92
C SER A 77 13.71 12.40 -8.28
N VAL A 78 13.27 12.26 -9.53
CA VAL A 78 12.04 12.91 -10.03
C VAL A 78 10.85 11.94 -10.09
N GLY A 79 11.13 10.63 -10.19
CA GLY A 79 10.13 9.57 -10.28
C GLY A 79 9.73 9.28 -11.72
N SER A 80 9.80 8.01 -12.11
CA SER A 80 9.66 7.57 -13.50
C SER A 80 8.35 8.01 -14.17
N TYR A 81 7.23 7.96 -13.44
CA TYR A 81 5.92 8.36 -13.97
C TYR A 81 5.83 9.86 -14.27
N ARG A 82 6.38 10.70 -13.39
CA ARG A 82 6.44 12.14 -13.60
C ARG A 82 7.31 12.47 -14.81
N SER A 83 8.46 11.82 -14.95
CA SER A 83 9.36 12.02 -16.10
C SER A 83 8.69 11.62 -17.43
N VAL A 84 7.85 10.58 -17.45
CA VAL A 84 7.06 10.21 -18.65
C VAL A 84 6.07 11.31 -19.02
N LEU A 85 5.34 11.86 -18.04
CA LEU A 85 4.38 12.95 -18.26
C LEU A 85 5.05 14.24 -18.78
N GLU A 86 6.26 14.54 -18.30
CA GLU A 86 7.05 15.68 -18.77
C GLU A 86 7.52 15.49 -20.23
N LEU A 87 7.93 14.28 -20.61
CA LEU A 87 8.29 13.94 -22.01
C LEU A 87 7.11 13.99 -22.98
N LEU A 88 5.91 13.67 -22.50
CA LEU A 88 4.67 13.81 -23.27
C LEU A 88 4.20 15.27 -23.40
N HIS A 89 5.00 16.24 -22.95
CA HIS A 89 4.72 17.68 -22.98
C HIS A 89 3.42 18.07 -22.26
N ILE A 90 3.02 17.32 -21.23
CA ILE A 90 1.84 17.66 -20.43
C ILE A 90 2.18 18.78 -19.45
N PRO A 91 1.54 19.97 -19.56
CA PRO A 91 1.79 21.05 -18.63
C PRO A 91 1.34 20.66 -17.22
N HIS A 92 2.06 21.09 -16.19
CA HIS A 92 1.76 20.82 -14.78
C HIS A 92 1.84 19.34 -14.34
N ALA A 93 2.60 18.49 -15.05
CA ALA A 93 2.82 17.08 -14.73
C ALA A 93 3.16 16.79 -13.25
N LYS A 94 3.99 17.65 -12.62
CA LYS A 94 4.33 17.55 -11.20
C LYS A 94 3.09 17.63 -10.30
N PHE A 95 2.26 18.66 -10.50
CA PHE A 95 1.10 18.91 -9.66
C PHE A 95 0.08 17.77 -9.78
N ILE A 96 -0.12 17.26 -11.00
CA ILE A 96 -1.02 16.12 -11.24
C ILE A 96 -0.56 14.88 -10.47
N MET A 97 0.73 14.53 -10.57
CA MET A 97 1.26 13.36 -9.85
C MET A 97 1.19 13.54 -8.34
N ASP A 98 1.51 14.72 -7.81
CA ASP A 98 1.42 15.01 -6.38
C ASP A 98 -0.04 14.86 -5.90
N CYS A 99 -1.02 15.38 -6.64
CA CYS A 99 -2.44 15.22 -6.33
C CYS A 99 -2.90 13.75 -6.36
N VAL A 100 -2.47 12.97 -7.35
CA VAL A 100 -2.80 11.54 -7.44
C VAL A 100 -2.24 10.77 -6.26
N ILE A 101 -0.98 11.04 -5.87
CA ILE A 101 -0.35 10.39 -4.71
C ILE A 101 -1.10 10.74 -3.43
N LEU A 102 -1.40 12.03 -3.21
CA LEU A 102 -2.15 12.48 -2.03
C LEU A 102 -3.55 11.86 -1.97
N LEU A 103 -4.25 11.80 -3.10
CA LEU A 103 -5.57 11.18 -3.18
C LEU A 103 -5.50 9.67 -2.88
N SER A 104 -4.49 8.98 -3.41
CA SER A 104 -4.25 7.56 -3.14
C SER A 104 -4.02 7.31 -1.65
N VAL A 105 -3.12 8.07 -1.03
CA VAL A 105 -2.82 7.94 0.41
C VAL A 105 -4.04 8.26 1.27
N THR A 106 -4.81 9.29 0.90
CA THR A 106 -6.05 9.66 1.60
C THR A 106 -7.09 8.55 1.54
N SER A 107 -7.26 7.92 0.37
CA SER A 107 -8.14 6.76 0.21
C SER A 107 -7.71 5.58 1.08
N CYS A 108 -6.41 5.26 1.10
CA CYS A 108 -5.86 4.22 1.97
C CYS A 108 -6.08 4.53 3.46
N LEU A 109 -5.87 5.79 3.88
CA LEU A 109 -6.06 6.22 5.26
C LEU A 109 -7.51 6.08 5.71
N ASN A 110 -8.48 6.38 4.84
CA ASN A 110 -9.90 6.19 5.13
C ASN A 110 -10.24 4.71 5.41
N SER A 111 -9.76 3.78 4.58
CA SER A 111 -9.98 2.33 4.80
C SER A 111 -9.26 1.80 6.05
N ALA A 112 -8.05 2.30 6.33
CA ALA A 112 -7.29 1.92 7.52
C ALA A 112 -7.97 2.39 8.81
N LEU A 113 -8.43 3.64 8.85
CA LEU A 113 -9.11 4.21 10.02
C LEU A 113 -10.43 3.47 10.30
N TYR A 114 -11.22 3.18 9.26
CA TYR A 114 -12.45 2.40 9.40
C TYR A 114 -12.21 1.02 10.02
N THR A 115 -11.18 0.31 9.56
CA THR A 115 -10.82 -1.02 10.09
C THR A 115 -10.36 -0.92 11.54
N ALA A 116 -9.50 0.05 11.86
CA ALA A 116 -9.04 0.29 13.24
C ALA A 116 -10.20 0.59 14.19
N SER A 117 -11.18 1.41 13.78
CA SER A 117 -12.38 1.68 14.57
C SER A 117 -13.21 0.42 14.83
N ARG A 118 -13.42 -0.44 13.82
CA ARG A 118 -14.14 -1.72 14.02
C ARG A 118 -13.41 -2.65 14.98
N MET A 119 -12.08 -2.74 14.87
CA MET A 119 -11.26 -3.57 15.74
C MET A 119 -11.25 -3.04 17.19
N LEU A 120 -11.13 -1.73 17.38
CA LEU A 120 -11.24 -1.08 18.70
C LEU A 120 -12.62 -1.29 19.34
N TYR A 121 -13.71 -1.21 18.55
CA TYR A 121 -15.06 -1.51 19.03
C TYR A 121 -15.22 -2.98 19.43
N SER A 122 -14.63 -3.91 18.68
CA SER A 122 -14.64 -5.33 19.05
C SER A 122 -13.85 -5.59 20.34
N LEU A 123 -12.71 -4.92 20.55
CA LEU A 123 -11.90 -5.04 21.76
C LEU A 123 -12.60 -4.44 22.99
N SER A 124 -13.28 -3.31 22.83
CA SER A 124 -14.02 -2.67 23.94
C SER A 124 -15.23 -3.52 24.37
N ARG A 125 -15.90 -4.19 23.42
CA ARG A 125 -16.95 -5.19 23.73
C ARG A 125 -16.43 -6.41 24.48
N ARG A 126 -15.14 -6.77 24.31
CA ARG A 126 -14.48 -7.87 25.03
C ARG A 126 -13.93 -7.44 26.40
N GLY A 127 -13.94 -6.15 26.71
CA GLY A 127 -13.39 -5.59 27.95
C GLY A 127 -11.88 -5.30 27.90
N ASP A 128 -11.22 -5.55 26.76
CA ASP A 128 -9.77 -5.35 26.57
C ASP A 128 -9.41 -3.92 26.16
N ALA A 129 -10.41 -3.09 25.83
CA ALA A 129 -10.26 -1.67 25.53
C ALA A 129 -11.27 -0.81 26.30
N PRO A 130 -11.04 0.51 26.46
CA PRO A 130 -11.89 1.39 27.26
C PRO A 130 -13.36 1.32 26.82
N ALA A 131 -14.28 1.12 27.77
CA ALA A 131 -15.72 0.96 27.53
C ALA A 131 -16.37 2.13 26.76
N ILE A 132 -15.71 3.29 26.75
CA ILE A 132 -16.14 4.50 26.03
C ILE A 132 -16.14 4.26 24.51
N MET A 133 -15.22 3.44 23.98
CA MET A 133 -15.13 3.12 22.55
C MET A 133 -16.14 2.05 22.08
N GLY A 134 -16.84 1.38 23.01
CA GLY A 134 -17.83 0.34 22.72
C GLY A 134 -19.28 0.77 22.91
N LYS A 135 -19.47 2.05 23.26
CA LYS A 135 -20.78 2.61 23.58
C LYS A 135 -21.42 3.11 22.29
N ASN A 136 -22.56 2.51 21.91
CA ASN A 136 -23.44 3.01 20.86
C ASN A 136 -23.96 4.41 21.19
#